data_AF-A0A946HCC8-F1
#
_entry.id   AF-A0A946HCC8-F1
#
_cell.length_a   1.000
_cell.length_b   1.000
_cell.length_c   1.000
_cell.angle_alpha   90.00
_cell.angle_beta   90.00
_cell.angle_gamma   90.00
#
_symmetry.space_group_name_H-M   'P 1'
#
loop_
_entity.id
_entity.type
_entity.pdbx_description
1 polymer ?
#
loop_
_entity_poly.entity_id
_entity_poly.type
_entity_poly.pdbx_seq_one_letter_code
_entity_poly.pdbx_strand_id
1 'polypeptide(L)'
;ADMVMVKPGMPYLDICHRVKEQFGVPTFAYQVSGEYAMLQAAIQNGWLDGDKVIMESLLAFKRAGCDGILTYFALDVARKLAKN
;
A
#
# COMPACT_ATOMS: atom_id res chain seq x y z
N ALA A 1 15.80 16.02 1.59
CA ALA A 1 15.10 14.97 2.36
C ALA A 1 15.63 13.63 1.86
N ASP A 2 15.92 12.70 2.75
CA ASP A 2 16.49 11.39 2.38
C ASP A 2 15.44 10.44 1.78
N MET A 3 14.16 10.75 1.99
CA MET A 3 13.00 10.07 1.42
C MET A 3 11.83 11.04 1.26
N VAL A 4 10.88 10.72 0.38
CA VAL A 4 9.61 11.44 0.23
C VAL A 4 8.44 10.49 0.46
N MET A 5 7.31 11.02 0.93
CA MET A 5 6.11 10.23 1.20
C MET A 5 4.88 10.84 0.54
N VAL A 6 4.05 10.00 -0.08
CA VAL A 6 2.72 10.35 -0.58
C VAL A 6 1.65 9.86 0.40
N LYS A 7 0.68 10.73 0.70
CA LYS A 7 -0.46 10.44 1.57
C LYS A 7 -1.68 11.26 1.12
N PRO A 8 -2.89 10.68 0.96
CA PRO A 8 -3.23 9.24 1.06
C PRO A 8 -2.53 8.33 0.05
N GLY A 9 -2.70 7.02 0.19
CA GLY A 9 -1.97 6.02 -0.58
C GLY A 9 -2.66 5.62 -1.89
N MET A 10 -3.58 4.64 -1.85
CA MET A 10 -4.22 4.03 -3.03
C MET A 10 -4.87 5.05 -3.98
N PRO A 11 -5.54 6.12 -3.51
CA PRO A 11 -6.13 7.11 -4.41
C PRO A 11 -5.10 8.00 -5.15
N TYR A 12 -3.81 7.91 -4.79
CA TYR A 12 -2.73 8.77 -5.30
C TYR A 12 -1.53 7.96 -5.82
N LEU A 13 -1.77 6.75 -6.34
CA LEU A 13 -0.73 5.92 -6.95
C LEU A 13 -0.07 6.60 -8.17
N ASP A 14 -0.82 7.42 -8.90
CA ASP A 14 -0.30 8.26 -9.98
C ASP A 14 0.72 9.29 -9.47
N ILE A 15 0.48 9.86 -8.29
CA ILE A 15 1.41 10.78 -7.64
C ILE A 15 2.65 10.04 -7.15
N CYS A 16 2.50 8.83 -6.59
CA CYS A 16 3.65 7.98 -6.23
C CYS A 16 4.56 7.75 -7.43
N HIS A 17 3.98 7.41 -8.59
CA HIS A 17 4.73 7.20 -9.83
C HIS A 17 5.44 8.49 -10.28
N ARG A 18 4.74 9.62 -10.31
CA ARG A 18 5.32 10.92 -10.69
C ARG A 18 6.45 11.36 -9.74
N VAL A 19 6.30 11.14 -8.44
CA VAL A 19 7.33 11.44 -7.44
C VAL A 19 8.56 10.55 -7.66
N LYS A 20 8.36 9.25 -7.89
CA LYS A 20 9.45 8.31 -8.15
C LYS A 20 10.24 8.70 -9.40
N GLU A 21 9.55 8.98 -10.51
CA GLU A 21 10.16 9.39 -11.78
C GLU A 21 10.88 10.74 -11.68
N GLN A 22 10.25 11.73 -11.03
CA GLN A 22 10.78 13.10 -10.98
C GLN A 22 12.00 13.24 -10.07
N PHE A 23 12.00 12.58 -8.91
CA PHE A 23 13.01 12.80 -7.88
C PHE A 23 14.03 11.66 -7.79
N GLY A 24 13.69 10.43 -8.19
CA GLY A 24 14.59 9.27 -8.15
C GLY A 24 15.03 8.82 -6.75
N VAL A 25 14.57 9.48 -5.68
CA VAL A 25 14.89 9.16 -4.28
C VAL A 25 13.94 8.09 -3.71
N PRO A 26 14.25 7.46 -2.57
CA PRO A 26 13.34 6.55 -1.89
C PRO A 26 11.95 7.16 -1.71
N THR A 27 10.95 6.50 -2.29
CA THR A 27 9.56 6.97 -2.32
C THR A 27 8.69 6.05 -1.46
N PHE A 28 8.03 6.61 -0.46
CA PHE A 28 7.15 5.89 0.45
C PHE A 28 5.70 6.29 0.22
N ALA A 29 4.76 5.41 0.59
CA ALA A 29 3.35 5.75 0.66
C ALA A 29 2.77 5.35 2.02
N TYR A 30 1.75 6.10 2.47
CA TYR A 30 0.94 5.70 3.63
C TYR A 30 -0.43 5.24 3.14
N GLN A 31 -0.73 3.94 3.25
CA GLN A 31 -2.07 3.39 3.10
C GLN A 31 -2.91 3.74 4.35
N VAL A 32 -3.69 4.82 4.27
CA VAL A 32 -4.23 5.49 5.47
C VAL A 32 -5.30 4.68 6.17
N SER A 33 -5.72 5.13 7.36
CA SER A 33 -6.74 4.46 8.17
C SER A 33 -8.07 4.26 7.42
N GLY A 34 -8.50 5.23 6.62
CA GLY A 34 -9.71 5.11 5.79
C GLY A 34 -9.59 4.01 4.72
N GLU A 35 -8.41 3.86 4.12
CA GLU A 35 -8.13 2.80 3.15
C GLU A 35 -8.16 1.41 3.80
N TYR A 36 -7.53 1.30 4.98
CA TYR A 36 -7.58 0.07 5.79
C TYR A 36 -9.02 -0.28 6.18
N ALA A 37 -9.78 0.68 6.72
CA ALA A 37 -11.15 0.48 7.15
C ALA A 37 -12.07 0.10 5.98
N MET A 38 -11.87 0.71 4.81
CA MET A 38 -12.60 0.39 3.58
C MET A 38 -12.37 -1.07 3.16
N LEU A 39 -11.11 -1.52 3.11
CA LEU A 39 -10.78 -2.91 2.77
C LEU A 39 -11.32 -3.88 3.82
N GLN A 40 -11.12 -3.59 5.11
CA GLN A 40 -11.64 -4.40 6.21
C GLN A 40 -13.16 -4.55 6.14
N ALA A 41 -13.89 -3.46 5.90
CA ALA A 41 -15.34 -3.50 5.77
C ALA A 41 -15.77 -4.40 4.60
N ALA A 42 -15.15 -4.27 3.42
CA ALA A 42 -15.46 -5.11 2.27
C ALA A 42 -15.17 -6.60 2.54
N ILE A 43 -14.07 -6.91 3.23
CA ILE A 43 -13.68 -8.27 3.63
C ILE A 43 -14.69 -8.85 4.62
N GLN A 44 -15.05 -8.09 5.65
CA GLN A 44 -15.99 -8.52 6.69
C GLN A 44 -17.41 -8.76 6.15
N ASN A 45 -17.81 -8.02 5.11
CA ASN A 45 -19.07 -8.26 4.41
C ASN A 45 -19.00 -9.37 3.35
N GLY A 46 -17.85 -10.02 3.19
CA GLY A 46 -17.65 -11.09 2.21
C GLY A 46 -17.65 -10.61 0.75
N TRP A 47 -17.47 -9.31 0.50
CA TRP A 47 -17.45 -8.77 -0.86
C TRP A 47 -16.12 -9.04 -1.58
N LEU A 48 -15.03 -9.17 -0.81
CA LEU A 48 -13.68 -9.38 -1.33
C LEU A 48 -12.98 -10.49 -0.55
N ASP A 49 -12.15 -11.26 -1.26
CA ASP A 49 -11.18 -12.16 -0.65
C ASP A 49 -10.09 -11.33 0.03
N GLY A 50 -10.02 -11.43 1.37
CA GLY A 50 -9.14 -10.58 2.18
C GLY A 50 -7.67 -10.75 1.87
N ASP A 51 -7.21 -11.98 1.67
CA ASP A 51 -5.80 -12.25 1.43
C ASP A 51 -5.38 -11.70 0.06
N LYS A 52 -6.23 -11.90 -0.96
CA LYS A 52 -5.98 -11.41 -2.30
C LYS A 52 -6.01 -9.89 -2.38
N VAL A 53 -7.05 -9.24 -1.86
CA VAL A 53 -7.20 -7.78 -2.00
C VAL A 53 -6.13 -7.03 -1.21
N ILE A 54 -5.73 -7.52 -0.03
CA ILE A 54 -4.66 -6.91 0.75
C ILE A 54 -3.35 -6.99 -0.05
N MET A 55 -2.99 -8.18 -0.56
CA MET A 55 -1.78 -8.34 -1.37
C MET A 55 -1.80 -7.53 -2.65
N GLU A 56 -2.93 -7.48 -3.35
CA GLU A 56 -3.09 -6.69 -4.57
C GLU A 56 -2.89 -5.20 -4.30
N SER A 57 -3.43 -4.68 -3.18
CA SER A 57 -3.24 -3.28 -2.79
C SER A 57 -1.76 -2.94 -2.58
N LEU A 58 -0.99 -3.81 -1.91
CA LEU A 58 0.44 -3.61 -1.67
C LEU A 58 1.28 -3.74 -2.94
N LEU A 59 0.91 -4.68 -3.82
CA LEU A 59 1.53 -4.80 -5.14
C LEU A 59 1.27 -3.57 -6.02
N ALA A 60 0.09 -2.95 -5.90
CA ALA A 60 -0.22 -1.71 -6.61
C ALA A 60 0.69 -0.54 -6.19
N PHE A 61 0.98 -0.40 -4.88
CA PHE A 61 1.98 0.56 -4.38
C PHE A 61 3.38 0.25 -4.90
N LYS A 62 3.81 -1.01 -4.83
CA LYS A 62 5.14 -1.41 -5.33
C LYS A 62 5.28 -1.11 -6.82
N ARG A 63 4.24 -1.39 -7.61
CA ARG A 63 4.16 -1.06 -9.05
C ARG A 63 4.19 0.44 -9.31
N ALA A 64 3.54 1.24 -8.45
CA ALA A 64 3.56 2.70 -8.55
C ALA A 64 4.93 3.33 -8.20
N GLY A 65 5.94 2.53 -7.84
CA GLY A 65 7.29 3.00 -7.57
C GLY A 65 7.60 3.20 -6.09
N CYS A 66 6.71 2.78 -5.17
CA CYS A 66 7.00 2.85 -3.75
C CYS A 66 8.08 1.84 -3.33
N ASP A 67 9.10 2.33 -2.64
CA ASP A 67 10.15 1.54 -2.01
C ASP A 67 9.74 1.01 -0.63
N GLY A 68 8.82 1.71 0.04
CA GLY A 68 8.21 1.30 1.30
C GLY A 68 6.75 1.72 1.43
N ILE A 69 5.97 0.95 2.19
CA ILE A 69 4.54 1.19 2.42
C ILE A 69 4.26 1.17 3.92
N LEU A 70 3.77 2.28 4.45
CA LEU A 70 3.24 2.34 5.80
C LEU A 70 1.78 1.89 5.75
N THR A 71 1.51 0.72 6.33
CA THR A 71 0.18 0.11 6.33
C THR A 71 -0.09 -0.61 7.65
N TYR A 72 -1.36 -0.60 8.07
CA TYR A 72 -1.86 -1.41 9.19
C TYR A 72 -1.83 -2.91 8.90
N PHE A 73 -1.79 -3.32 7.63
CA PHE A 73 -1.69 -4.73 7.23
C PHE A 73 -0.26 -5.31 7.31
N ALA A 74 0.74 -4.51 7.70
CA ALA A 74 2.15 -4.89 7.64
C ALA A 74 2.45 -6.21 8.37
N LEU A 75 1.96 -6.37 9.60
CA LEU A 75 2.20 -7.58 10.40
C LEU A 75 1.52 -8.82 9.81
N ASP A 76 0.29 -8.68 9.31
CA ASP A 76 -0.47 -9.79 8.75
C ASP A 76 0.14 -10.29 7.45
N VAL A 77 0.57 -9.37 6.59
CA VAL A 77 1.26 -9.70 5.34
C VAL A 77 2.63 -10.29 5.60
N ALA A 78 3.41 -9.74 6.53
CA ALA A 78 4.73 -10.29 6.88
C ALA A 78 4.62 -11.74 7.38
N ARG A 79 3.64 -12.04 8.24
CA ARG A 79 3.38 -13.41 8.72
C ARG A 79 3.02 -14.37 7.59
N LYS A 80 2.27 -13.91 6.58
CA LYS A 80 1.89 -14.72 5.41
C LYS A 80 3.09 -15.00 4.52
N LEU A 81 3.89 -13.97 4.23
CA LEU A 81 5.09 -14.11 3.39
C LEU A 81 6.14 -15.02 4.04
N ALA A 82 6.27 -15.01 5.37
CA ALA A 82 7.22 -15.87 6.09
C ALA A 82 6.83 -17.36 6.13
N LYS A 83 5.59 -17.71 5.75
CA LYS A 83 5.11 -19.10 5.72
C LYS A 83 5.25 -19.77 4.36
N ASN A 84 5.64 -19.01 3.33
CA ASN A 84 5.90 -19.47 1.97
C ASN A 84 7.40 -19.61 1.73
#